data_AF-A0A957HX01-F1
#
_entry.id   AF-A0A957HX01-F1
#
_cell.length_a   1.000
_cell.length_b   1.000
_cell.length_c   1.000
_cell.angle_alpha   90.00
_cell.angle_beta   90.00
_cell.angle_gamma   90.00
#
_symmetry.space_group_name_H-M   'P 1'
#
loop_
_entity.id
_entity.type
_entity.pdbx_description
1 polymer ?
#
loop_
_entity_poly.entity_id
_entity_poly.type
_entity_poly.pdbx_seq_one_letter_code
_entity_poly.pdbx_strand_id
1 'polypeptide(L)'
;MMSEKSIPVFASIKEEAEFWDTHDITDYLGELEIAEGVYTPKPGEKKAVMTIRIASSLKEQVDMVAQSYDISSSSLLRMWIVDKLRAYQHGQ
;
A
#
# COMPACT_ATOMS: atom_id res chain seq x y z
N MET A 1 -21.75 -5.78 24.25
CA MET A 1 -21.29 -6.94 23.46
C MET A 1 -21.09 -6.42 22.06
N MET A 2 -19.86 -6.35 21.56
CA MET A 2 -19.61 -5.92 20.19
C MET A 2 -20.02 -7.07 19.29
N SER A 3 -20.97 -6.84 18.39
CA SER A 3 -21.38 -7.82 17.38
C SER A 3 -20.33 -7.80 16.27
N GLU A 4 -19.43 -8.77 16.27
CA GLU A 4 -18.48 -8.97 15.17
C GLU A 4 -19.26 -9.41 13.93
N LYS A 5 -19.25 -8.57 12.89
CA LYS A 5 -19.87 -8.86 11.60
C LYS A 5 -18.86 -9.53 10.68
N SER A 6 -19.35 -10.30 9.71
CA SER A 6 -18.52 -10.97 8.72
C SER A 6 -18.32 -10.13 7.47
N ILE A 7 -17.10 -10.11 6.93
CA ILE A 7 -16.75 -9.44 5.68
C ILE A 7 -17.30 -10.27 4.51
N PRO A 8 -18.17 -9.72 3.64
CA PRO A 8 -18.71 -10.46 2.51
C PRO A 8 -17.65 -10.71 1.43
N VAL A 9 -17.88 -11.74 0.60
CA VAL A 9 -17.03 -12.00 -0.57
C VAL A 9 -17.44 -11.08 -1.70
N PHE A 10 -16.54 -10.20 -2.14
CA PHE A 10 -16.79 -9.26 -3.23
C PHE A 10 -16.46 -9.86 -4.59
N ALA A 11 -17.28 -9.57 -5.59
CA ALA A 11 -17.04 -9.99 -6.98
C ALA A 11 -16.09 -9.02 -7.72
N SER A 12 -15.89 -7.80 -7.20
CA SER A 12 -14.99 -6.81 -7.77
C SER A 12 -14.46 -5.81 -6.74
N ILE A 13 -13.32 -5.19 -7.03
CA ILE A 13 -12.73 -4.11 -6.22
C ILE A 13 -13.67 -2.91 -6.09
N LYS A 14 -14.47 -2.63 -7.13
CA LYS A 14 -15.43 -1.53 -7.10
C LYS A 14 -16.54 -1.77 -6.07
N GLU A 15 -17.06 -3.00 -6.03
CA GLU A 15 -18.08 -3.42 -5.07
C GLU A 15 -17.55 -3.36 -3.63
N GLU A 16 -16.31 -3.81 -3.42
CA GLU A 16 -15.62 -3.70 -2.13
C GLU A 16 -15.49 -2.24 -1.67
N ALA A 17 -15.09 -1.32 -2.57
CA ALA A 17 -14.99 0.09 -2.24
C ALA A 17 -16.35 0.70 -1.85
N GLU A 18 -17.41 0.43 -2.63
CA GLU A 18 -18.77 0.90 -2.34
C GLU A 18 -19.31 0.37 -1.01
N PHE A 19 -18.93 -0.87 -0.62
CA PHE A 19 -19.25 -1.42 0.68
C PHE A 19 -18.57 -0.64 1.81
N TRP A 20 -17.26 -0.41 1.72
CA TRP A 20 -16.51 0.30 2.76
C TRP A 20 -16.84 1.79 2.86
N ASP A 21 -17.38 2.41 1.81
CA ASP A 21 -17.90 3.79 1.86
C ASP A 21 -19.11 3.93 2.80
N THR A 22 -19.84 2.84 3.07
CA THR A 22 -21.10 2.86 3.84
C THR A 22 -21.03 2.09 5.16
N HIS A 23 -19.94 1.39 5.43
CA HIS A 23 -19.79 0.52 6.61
C HIS A 23 -18.60 0.94 7.47
N ASP A 24 -18.78 0.92 8.79
CA ASP A 24 -17.71 1.20 9.75
C ASP A 24 -16.78 -0.02 9.88
N ILE A 25 -15.47 0.20 9.68
CA ILE A 25 -14.44 -0.85 9.79
C ILE A 25 -14.37 -1.47 11.19
N THR A 26 -14.77 -0.74 12.23
CA THR A 26 -14.74 -1.21 13.62
C THR A 26 -15.72 -2.36 13.89
N ASP A 27 -16.73 -2.53 13.04
CA ASP A 27 -17.69 -3.64 13.12
C ASP A 27 -17.11 -4.99 12.65
N TYR A 28 -15.94 -4.98 11.97
CA TYR A 28 -15.35 -6.15 11.32
C TYR A 28 -13.97 -6.53 11.89
N LEU A 29 -13.54 -5.92 13.00
CA LEU A 29 -12.20 -6.12 13.56
C LEU A 29 -11.84 -7.60 13.84
N GLY A 30 -12.83 -8.44 14.16
CA GLY A 30 -12.63 -9.87 14.41
C GLY A 30 -12.30 -10.71 13.17
N GLU A 31 -12.60 -10.22 11.97
CA GLU A 31 -12.29 -10.89 10.70
C GLU A 31 -11.17 -10.21 9.90
N LEU A 32 -10.66 -9.07 10.36
CA LEU A 32 -9.52 -8.41 9.74
C LEU A 32 -8.23 -9.14 10.13
N GLU A 33 -7.50 -9.61 9.12
CA GLU A 33 -6.14 -10.08 9.30
C GLU A 33 -5.14 -8.93 9.15
N ILE A 34 -4.08 -8.97 9.95
CA ILE A 34 -2.95 -8.06 9.75
C ILE A 34 -2.32 -8.44 8.41
N ALA A 35 -2.25 -7.47 7.49
CA ALA A 35 -1.61 -7.67 6.21
C ALA A 35 -0.10 -7.98 6.39
N GLU A 36 0.25 -9.25 6.41
CA GLU A 36 1.64 -9.72 6.33
C GLU A 36 2.16 -9.49 4.91
N GLY A 37 2.97 -8.45 4.72
CA GLY A 37 3.54 -8.18 3.39
C GLY A 37 3.96 -6.75 3.12
N VAL A 38 3.70 -5.82 4.05
CA VAL A 38 4.33 -4.51 3.97
C VAL A 38 5.77 -4.67 4.41
N TYR A 39 6.74 -4.41 3.52
CA TYR A 39 8.13 -4.23 3.93
C TYR A 39 8.15 -3.21 5.08
N THR A 40 8.40 -3.73 6.28
CA THR A 40 8.44 -2.95 7.50
C THR A 40 9.89 -2.96 7.95
N PRO A 41 10.60 -1.82 7.89
CA PRO A 41 11.97 -1.76 8.35
C PRO A 41 12.02 -2.23 9.81
N LYS A 42 13.01 -3.05 10.15
CA LYS A 42 13.15 -3.51 11.53
C LYS A 42 13.48 -2.31 12.43
N PRO A 43 13.03 -2.30 13.69
CA PRO A 43 13.48 -1.29 14.65
C PRO A 43 15.01 -1.23 14.70
N GLY A 44 15.59 -0.04 14.50
CA GLY A 44 17.04 0.17 14.47
C GLY A 44 17.73 -0.11 13.13
N GLU A 45 16.98 -0.44 12.08
CA GLU A 45 17.54 -0.62 10.73
C GLU A 45 18.09 0.71 10.18
N LYS A 46 19.35 0.70 9.76
CA LYS A 46 20.00 1.89 9.20
C LYS A 46 19.51 2.13 7.78
N LYS A 47 19.09 3.36 7.49
CA LYS A 47 18.75 3.79 6.13
C LYS A 47 20.00 3.76 5.25
N ALA A 48 19.90 3.10 4.10
CA ALA A 48 20.91 3.15 3.04
C ALA A 48 20.44 4.08 1.91
N VAL A 49 21.39 4.81 1.32
CA VAL A 49 21.12 5.66 0.15
C VAL A 49 21.43 4.89 -1.12
N MET A 50 20.47 4.80 -2.02
CA MET A 50 20.63 4.26 -3.37
C MET A 50 20.48 5.39 -4.38
N THR A 51 21.50 5.61 -5.21
CA THR A 51 21.47 6.62 -6.27
C THR A 51 21.20 5.94 -7.61
N ILE A 52 20.10 6.32 -8.27
CA ILE A 52 19.69 5.77 -9.57
C ILE A 52 19.61 6.93 -10.56
N ARG A 53 20.19 6.74 -11.76
CA ARG A 53 20.02 7.68 -12.87
C ARG A 53 18.77 7.28 -13.65
N ILE A 54 17.88 8.24 -13.86
CA ILE A 54 16.65 8.07 -14.65
C ILE A 54 16.57 9.18 -15.70
N ALA A 55 15.78 8.94 -16.75
CA ALA A 55 15.45 9.98 -17.73
C ALA A 55 14.68 11.13 -17.06
N SER A 56 14.87 12.37 -17.54
CA SER A 56 14.18 13.56 -17.02
C SER A 56 12.67 13.43 -17.11
N SER A 57 12.16 12.90 -18.22
CA SER A 57 10.72 12.67 -18.45
C SER A 57 10.11 11.67 -17.45
N LEU A 58 10.87 10.71 -16.96
CA LEU A 58 10.41 9.80 -15.92
C LEU A 58 10.36 10.50 -14.57
N LYS A 59 11.37 11.32 -14.26
CA LYS A 59 11.41 12.10 -13.02
C LYS A 59 10.18 13.01 -12.91
N GLU A 60 9.84 13.72 -13.98
CA GLU A 60 8.68 14.61 -14.04
C GLU A 60 7.37 13.86 -13.76
N GLN A 61 7.18 12.67 -14.34
CA GLN A 61 6.01 11.85 -14.09
C GLN A 61 5.93 11.39 -12.62
N VAL A 62 7.05 10.98 -12.04
CA VAL A 62 7.09 10.59 -10.62
C VAL A 62 6.74 11.76 -9.72
N ASP A 63 7.27 12.95 -9.99
CA ASP A 63 6.99 14.15 -9.21
C ASP A 63 5.50 14.54 -9.26
N MET A 64 4.88 14.48 -10.45
CA MET A 64 3.44 14.76 -10.62
C MET A 64 2.58 13.80 -9.80
N VAL A 65 2.89 12.51 -9.86
CA VAL A 65 2.13 11.50 -9.11
C VAL A 65 2.35 11.68 -7.60
N ALA A 66 3.58 11.92 -7.17
CA ALA A 66 3.89 12.14 -5.75
C ALA A 66 3.14 13.34 -5.17
N GLN A 67 3.04 14.43 -5.94
CA GLN A 67 2.27 15.61 -5.57
C GLN A 67 0.77 15.31 -5.41
N SER A 68 0.19 14.45 -6.26
CA SER A 68 -1.23 14.07 -6.14
C SER A 68 -1.57 13.31 -4.85
N TYR A 69 -0.57 12.65 -4.25
CA TYR A 69 -0.68 11.94 -2.98
C TYR A 69 -0.16 12.74 -1.78
N ASP A 70 0.27 13.99 -1.98
CA ASP A 70 0.91 14.84 -0.96
C ASP A 70 2.14 14.17 -0.27
N ILE A 71 2.95 13.47 -1.06
CA ILE A 71 4.19 12.82 -0.59
C ILE A 71 5.40 13.20 -1.44
N SER A 72 6.60 12.97 -0.91
CA SER A 72 7.83 13.16 -1.67
C SER A 72 8.02 12.08 -2.73
N SER A 73 8.66 12.42 -3.85
CA SER A 73 9.03 11.48 -4.92
C SER A 73 9.83 10.28 -4.41
N SER A 74 10.72 10.50 -3.43
CA SER A 74 11.48 9.43 -2.79
C SER A 74 10.60 8.48 -1.97
N SER A 75 9.56 9.00 -1.32
CA SER A 75 8.60 8.19 -0.56
C SER A 75 7.71 7.37 -1.48
N LEU A 76 7.22 7.96 -2.58
CA LEU A 76 6.46 7.27 -3.61
C LEU A 76 7.29 6.13 -4.22
N LEU A 77 8.53 6.43 -4.65
CA LEU A 77 9.42 5.43 -5.24
C LEU A 77 9.73 4.30 -4.27
N ARG A 78 9.99 4.61 -2.99
CA ARG A 78 10.21 3.59 -1.96
C ARG A 78 9.00 2.66 -1.84
N MET A 79 7.79 3.20 -1.81
CA MET A 79 6.55 2.42 -1.73
C MET A 79 6.39 1.52 -2.95
N TRP A 80 6.60 2.04 -4.16
CA TRP A 80 6.50 1.25 -5.39
C TRP A 80 7.58 0.17 -5.51
N ILE A 81 8.81 0.43 -5.05
CA ILE A 81 9.88 -0.57 -5.01
C ILE A 81 9.49 -1.73 -4.08
N VAL A 82 8.97 -1.42 -2.88
CA VAL A 82 8.47 -2.42 -1.93
C VAL A 82 7.36 -3.27 -2.56
N ASP A 83 6.38 -2.62 -3.19
CA ASP A 83 5.25 -3.29 -3.82
C ASP A 83 5.69 -4.22 -4.96
N LYS A 84 6.58 -3.74 -5.85
CA LYS A 84 7.11 -4.55 -6.94
C LYS A 84 8.00 -5.71 -6.48
N LEU A 85 8.79 -5.52 -5.43
CA LEU A 85 9.58 -6.60 -4.83
C LEU A 85 8.67 -7.67 -4.23
N ARG A 86 7.59 -7.27 -3.55
CA ARG A 86 6.58 -8.19 -3.02
C ARG A 86 5.97 -9.01 -4.16
N ALA A 87 5.47 -8.34 -5.20
CA ALA A 87 4.87 -9.01 -6.36
C ALA A 87 5.85 -9.99 -7.04
N TYR A 88 7.14 -9.62 -7.15
CA TYR A 88 8.17 -10.48 -7.71
C TYR A 88 8.43 -11.73 -6.87
N GLN A 89 8.44 -11.61 -5.53
CA GLN A 89 8.66 -12.74 -4.61
C GLN A 89 7.49 -13.72 -4.56
N HIS A 90 6.25 -13.26 -4.74
CA HIS A 90 5.05 -14.12 -4.73
C HIS A 90 4.79 -14.81 -6.07
N GLY A 91 5.51 -14.44 -7.14
CA GLY A 91 5.44 -15.07 -8.45
C GLY A 91 6.55 -16.12 -8.70
N GLN A 92 7.31 -16.50 -7.67
CA GLN A 92 8.36 -17.53 -7.67
C GLN A 92 7.91 -18.74 -6.85
#